data_AF-A0A7C1YNX2-F1
#
_entry.id   AF-A0A7C1YNX2-F1
#
_cell.length_a   1.000
_cell.length_b   1.000
_cell.length_c   1.000
_cell.angle_alpha   90.00
_cell.angle_beta   90.00
_cell.angle_gamma   90.00
#
_symmetry.space_group_name_H-M   'P 1'
#
loop_
_entity.id
_entity.type
_entity.pdbx_description
1 polymer ?
#
loop_
_entity_poly.entity_id
_entity_poly.type
_entity_poly.pdbx_seq_one_letter_code
_entity_poly.pdbx_strand_id
1 'polypeptide(L)'
;MLRLASIIVAAAGISSMQAAEPYRLVLTDIEKNIYKETAEITSSALTPNSPSSWSVRKYVLRGGEQERFDIIEVNNGRLRFTVVPTRGM
;
A
#
# COMPACT_ATOMS: atom_id res chain seq x y z
N MET A 1 37.68 -31.53 41.58
CA MET A 1 36.23 -31.46 41.35
C MET A 1 35.81 -30.00 41.31
N LEU A 2 35.33 -29.52 40.14
CA LEU A 2 34.19 -28.60 39.94
C LEU A 2 34.06 -27.33 40.84
N ARG A 3 33.90 -26.07 40.39
CA ARG A 3 33.33 -25.48 39.16
C ARG A 3 33.83 -24.05 38.93
N LEU A 4 34.21 -23.72 37.68
CA LEU A 4 34.31 -22.36 37.15
C LEU A 4 32.88 -21.84 36.91
N ALA A 5 32.51 -20.72 37.53
CA ALA A 5 31.23 -20.05 37.28
C ALA A 5 31.41 -19.04 36.13
N SER A 6 30.97 -19.41 34.94
CA SER A 6 30.91 -18.54 33.77
C SER A 6 29.70 -17.61 33.89
N ILE A 7 29.94 -16.30 33.99
CA ILE A 7 28.89 -15.28 33.89
C ILE A 7 28.48 -15.20 32.42
N ILE A 8 27.33 -15.77 32.08
CA ILE A 8 26.67 -15.56 30.79
C ILE A 8 25.94 -14.22 30.89
N VAL A 9 26.49 -13.20 30.24
CA VAL A 9 25.76 -11.94 30.00
C VAL A 9 24.72 -12.23 28.94
N ALA A 10 23.47 -12.43 29.37
CA ALA A 10 22.32 -12.45 28.48
C ALA A 10 22.07 -11.01 28.00
N ALA A 11 22.60 -10.66 26.83
CA ALA A 11 22.12 -9.50 26.10
C ALA A 11 20.68 -9.79 25.68
N ALA A 12 19.72 -9.34 26.49
CA ALA A 12 18.31 -9.34 26.12
C ALA A 12 18.15 -8.53 24.83
N GLY A 13 17.90 -9.24 23.73
CA GLY A 13 17.57 -8.62 22.46
C GLY A 13 16.33 -7.77 22.64
N ILE A 14 16.50 -6.45 22.54
CA ILE A 14 15.39 -5.55 22.28
C ILE A 14 14.97 -5.85 20.84
N SER A 15 14.00 -6.74 20.68
CA SER A 15 13.32 -6.94 19.40
C SER A 15 12.57 -5.64 19.10
N SER A 16 13.20 -4.73 18.36
CA SER A 16 12.50 -3.62 17.73
C SER A 16 11.39 -4.24 16.88
N MET A 17 10.12 -3.98 17.24
CA MET A 17 8.99 -4.28 16.37
C MET A 17 9.20 -3.48 15.07
N GLN A 18 9.80 -4.12 14.07
CA GLN A 18 9.96 -3.51 12.76
C GLN A 18 8.54 -3.34 12.21
N ALA A 19 8.08 -2.09 12.15
CA ALA A 19 6.84 -1.79 11.45
C ALA A 19 6.97 -2.34 10.03
N ALA A 20 5.96 -3.09 9.58
CA ALA A 20 5.96 -3.61 8.23
C ALA A 20 6.14 -2.45 7.25
N GLU A 21 7.04 -2.62 6.28
CA GLU A 21 7.25 -1.61 5.24
C GLU A 21 5.92 -1.28 4.55
N PRO A 22 5.62 0.01 4.33
CA PRO A 22 4.35 0.40 3.73
C PRO A 22 4.25 -0.19 2.32
N TYR A 23 3.11 -0.82 2.02
CA TYR A 23 2.83 -1.26 0.66
C TYR A 23 2.77 -0.04 -0.28
N ARG A 24 3.54 -0.08 -1.37
CA ARG A 24 3.61 0.98 -2.36
C ARG A 24 3.38 0.42 -3.75
N LEU A 25 2.40 0.99 -4.46
CA LEU A 25 2.19 0.75 -5.88
C LEU A 25 2.36 2.07 -6.65
N VAL A 26 3.34 2.12 -7.55
CA VAL A 26 3.51 3.24 -8.47
C VAL A 26 2.53 3.08 -9.62
N LEU A 27 1.59 4.03 -9.73
CA LEU A 27 0.57 4.05 -10.78
C LEU A 27 1.05 4.80 -12.03
N THR A 28 1.79 5.89 -11.83
CA THR A 28 2.39 6.71 -12.88
C THR A 28 3.74 7.24 -12.38
N ASP A 29 4.79 7.15 -13.19
CA ASP A 29 6.12 7.71 -12.96
C ASP A 29 6.74 8.05 -14.32
N ILE A 30 6.98 9.34 -14.57
CA ILE A 30 7.47 9.82 -15.87
C ILE A 30 8.93 9.40 -16.08
N GLU A 31 9.78 9.55 -15.07
CA GLU A 31 11.21 9.25 -15.17
C GLU A 31 11.46 7.77 -15.45
N LYS A 32 10.65 6.90 -14.84
CA LYS A 32 10.72 5.44 -15.04
C LYS A 32 9.83 4.93 -16.18
N ASN A 33 9.13 5.81 -16.91
CA ASN A 33 8.16 5.46 -17.95
C ASN A 33 7.13 4.42 -17.48
N ILE A 34 6.60 4.60 -16.28
CA ILE A 34 5.55 3.75 -15.71
C ILE A 34 4.22 4.44 -15.93
N TYR A 35 3.29 3.73 -16.56
CA TYR A 35 1.90 4.12 -16.65
C TYR A 35 1.03 2.87 -16.59
N LYS A 36 0.29 2.72 -15.50
CA LYS A 36 -0.70 1.65 -15.36
C LYS A 36 -2.05 2.18 -15.81
N GLU A 37 -2.61 1.66 -16.91
CA GLU A 37 -3.99 2.02 -17.32
C GLU A 37 -5.00 1.59 -16.26
N THR A 38 -4.80 0.42 -15.67
CA THR A 38 -5.66 -0.12 -14.62
C THR A 38 -4.84 -0.61 -13.44
N ALA A 39 -5.44 -0.53 -12.26
CA ALA A 39 -4.94 -1.16 -11.06
C ALA A 39 -6.10 -1.46 -10.12
N GLU A 40 -6.02 -2.56 -9.38
CA GLU A 40 -6.96 -2.88 -8.32
C GLU A 40 -6.20 -3.41 -7.12
N ILE A 41 -6.49 -2.84 -5.97
CA ILE A 41 -5.94 -3.23 -4.69
C ILE A 41 -7.10 -3.38 -3.73
N THR A 42 -7.17 -4.52 -3.06
CA THR A 42 -8.22 -4.80 -2.08
C THR A 42 -7.61 -5.19 -0.74
N SER A 43 -8.37 -4.94 0.32
CA SER A 43 -8.02 -5.39 1.66
C SER A 43 -7.84 -6.90 1.71
N SER A 44 -8.63 -7.68 0.96
CA SER A 44 -8.50 -9.15 0.94
C SER A 44 -7.16 -9.62 0.37
N ALA A 45 -6.58 -8.89 -0.58
CA ALA A 45 -5.31 -9.23 -1.21
C ALA A 45 -4.10 -8.78 -0.37
N LEU A 46 -4.17 -7.61 0.28
CA LEU A 46 -3.01 -7.02 0.98
C LEU A 46 -3.07 -7.10 2.51
N THR A 47 -4.27 -7.02 3.09
CA THR A 47 -4.48 -7.00 4.53
C THR A 47 -5.68 -7.89 4.88
N PRO A 48 -5.59 -9.22 4.67
CA PRO A 48 -6.74 -10.12 4.78
C PRO A 48 -7.38 -10.12 6.17
N ASN A 49 -6.60 -9.79 7.21
CA ASN A 49 -7.05 -9.68 8.59
C ASN A 49 -7.54 -8.26 8.98
N SER A 50 -7.64 -7.33 8.02
CA SER A 50 -8.16 -5.99 8.27
C SER A 50 -9.62 -6.08 8.74
N PRO A 51 -10.00 -5.38 9.83
CA PRO A 51 -11.37 -5.38 10.33
C PRO A 51 -12.34 -4.66 9.40
N SER A 52 -11.84 -3.95 8.39
CA SER A 52 -12.65 -3.22 7.40
C SER A 52 -12.23 -3.59 5.99
N SER A 53 -13.23 -3.83 5.14
CA SER A 53 -13.02 -3.97 3.70
C SER A 53 -12.72 -2.61 3.09
N TRP A 54 -11.62 -2.55 2.33
CA TRP A 54 -11.22 -1.34 1.62
C TRP A 54 -10.73 -1.71 0.21
N SER A 55 -10.80 -0.76 -0.71
CA SER A 55 -10.28 -0.90 -2.06
C SER A 55 -9.73 0.41 -2.61
N VAL A 56 -8.75 0.26 -3.51
CA VAL A 56 -8.23 1.33 -4.37
C VAL A 56 -8.26 0.82 -5.80
N ARG A 57 -8.88 1.57 -6.70
CA ARG A 57 -9.00 1.19 -8.11
C ARG A 57 -8.56 2.33 -9.01
N LYS A 58 -7.70 2.05 -9.99
CA LYS A 58 -7.36 2.96 -11.08
C LYS A 58 -8.00 2.46 -12.38
N TYR A 59 -8.57 3.36 -13.15
CA TYR A 59 -9.00 3.10 -14.53
C TYR A 59 -9.02 4.37 -15.37
N VAL A 60 -9.01 4.21 -16.69
CA VAL A 60 -9.10 5.31 -17.66
C VAL A 60 -10.54 5.40 -18.16
N LEU A 61 -11.16 6.58 -18.10
CA LEU A 61 -12.43 6.82 -18.77
C LEU A 61 -12.24 6.79 -20.29
N ARG A 62 -13.11 6.06 -20.99
CA ARG A 62 -13.12 5.94 -22.44
C ARG A 62 -14.48 6.40 -22.97
N GLY A 63 -14.48 7.23 -24.02
CA GLY A 63 -15.68 7.72 -24.69
C GLY A 63 -16.16 9.11 -24.22
N GLY A 64 -16.77 9.86 -25.15
CA GLY A 64 -17.30 11.21 -24.93
C GLY A 64 -16.22 12.27 -24.66
N GLU A 65 -16.63 13.45 -24.16
CA GLU A 65 -15.73 14.53 -23.74
C GLU A 65 -14.84 14.17 -22.53
N GLN A 66 -15.08 13.01 -21.91
CA GLN A 66 -14.33 12.47 -20.78
C GLN A 66 -13.24 11.45 -21.18
N GLU A 67 -12.96 11.33 -22.47
CA GLU A 67 -11.94 10.42 -22.97
C GLU A 67 -10.55 10.72 -22.37
N ARG A 68 -9.87 9.67 -21.88
CA ARG A 68 -8.50 9.66 -21.35
C ARG A 68 -8.30 10.28 -19.97
N PHE A 69 -9.36 10.50 -19.18
CA PHE A 69 -9.16 10.85 -17.77
C PHE A 69 -8.80 9.64 -16.92
N ASP A 70 -7.66 9.72 -16.23
CA ASP A 70 -7.31 8.81 -15.15
C ASP A 70 -8.22 9.05 -13.95
N ILE A 71 -8.84 7.97 -13.46
CA ILE A 71 -9.66 7.96 -12.26
C ILE A 71 -9.00 7.02 -11.25
N ILE A 72 -8.88 7.47 -10.00
CA ILE A 72 -8.51 6.65 -8.86
C ILE A 72 -9.64 6.72 -7.83
N GLU A 73 -10.38 5.64 -7.66
CA GLU A 73 -11.38 5.50 -6.62
C GLU A 73 -10.76 4.91 -5.36
N VAL A 74 -10.98 5.57 -4.22
CA VAL A 74 -10.57 5.09 -2.90
C VAL A 74 -11.82 4.88 -2.05
N ASN A 75 -11.96 3.69 -1.50
CA ASN A 75 -13.05 3.34 -0.59
C ASN A 75 -12.49 2.60 0.63
N ASN A 76 -12.60 3.17 1.82
CA ASN A 76 -12.14 2.52 3.05
C ASN A 76 -13.26 1.82 3.85
N GLY A 77 -14.45 1.71 3.26
CA GLY A 77 -15.66 1.18 3.90
C GLY A 77 -16.48 2.21 4.68
N ARG A 78 -15.93 3.40 4.95
CA ARG A 78 -16.63 4.50 5.66
C ARG A 78 -16.73 5.76 4.81
N LEU A 79 -15.71 6.02 3.99
CA LEU A 79 -15.62 7.13 3.06
C LEU A 79 -15.21 6.58 1.69
N ARG A 80 -15.88 7.11 0.66
CA ARG A 80 -15.49 6.93 -0.73
C ARG A 80 -15.19 8.29 -1.33
N PHE A 81 -14.06 8.40 -2.00
CA PHE A 81 -13.70 9.58 -2.77
C PHE A 81 -12.96 9.17 -4.04
N THR A 82 -12.90 10.12 -4.96
CA THR A 82 -12.27 9.93 -6.26
C THR A 82 -11.19 10.99 -6.46
N VAL A 83 -10.02 10.54 -6.91
CA VAL A 83 -8.92 11.39 -7.35
C VAL A 83 -8.86 11.32 -8.88
N VAL A 84 -8.63 12.46 -9.51
CA VAL A 84 -8.52 12.62 -10.97
C VAL A 84 -7.16 13.27 -11.26
N PRO A 85 -6.08 12.48 -11.34
CA PRO A 85 -4.71 13.01 -11.44
C PRO A 85 -4.51 13.93 -12.66
N THR A 86 -5.23 13.64 -13.74
CA THR A 86 -5.24 14.42 -14.98
C THR A 86 -5.84 15.83 -14.85
N ARG A 87 -6.38 16.19 -13.68
CA ARG A 87 -6.97 17.51 -13.37
C ARG A 87 -6.29 18.23 -12.20
N GLY A 88 -5.03 17.91 -11.91
CA GLY A 88 -4.23 18.65 -10.93
C GLY A 88 -4.52 18.26 -9.47
N MET A 89 -5.08 17.07 -9.25
CA MET A 89 -5.01 16.38 -7.97
C MET A 89 -3.78 15.48 -7.90
#